data_AF-A0ABD5XRB8-F1
#
_entry.id   AF-A0ABD5XRB8-F1
#
_cell.length_a   1.000
_cell.length_b   1.000
_cell.length_c   1.000
_cell.angle_alpha   90.00
_cell.angle_beta   90.00
_cell.angle_gamma   90.00
#
_symmetry.space_group_name_H-M   'P 1'
#
loop_
_entity.id
_entity.type
_entity.pdbx_description
1 polymer ?
#
loop_
_entity_poly.entity_id
_entity_poly.type
_entity_poly.pdbx_seq_one_letter_code
_entity_poly.pdbx_strand_id
1 'polypeptide(L)'
;MDAATKSLCALTTQLDDDDRLGVVLYDNTAHVAKPLRLVGDTDMAAIRQHIRAITAHGGTDMSAGFDAARNLFEALDDGRSDGSDRERRVVFMTDAMPNTGRASTSALVNGVADAAADGVYTTFVGMGLDANADLISELLAVRGANHCFVHSATEFERRLGEEFDCLVTPLAFDLSVDVDANGYEVAEVYGSPSARPDDGTALEVTTLFPSPTEDGESRGGVILVGSKRPTPIWTPPQMLARSRSRRRGSSGTAHPTRPQPRLGREWRATTTTRCVRRSRSVGTPRNSASGPSAFARRRQR
;
A
#
# COMPACT_ATOMS: atom_id res chain seq x y z
N MET A 1 10.99 15.67 -15.88
CA MET A 1 12.30 15.04 -15.68
C MET A 1 12.97 15.42 -14.36
N ASP A 2 13.29 16.69 -14.10
CA ASP A 2 13.97 17.08 -12.84
C ASP A 2 13.25 16.61 -11.56
N ALA A 3 11.93 16.79 -11.48
CA ALA A 3 11.13 16.28 -10.37
C ALA A 3 11.22 14.75 -10.22
N ALA A 4 11.25 14.01 -11.34
CA ALA A 4 11.34 12.55 -11.34
C ALA A 4 12.70 12.07 -10.79
N THR A 5 13.80 12.68 -11.26
CA THR A 5 15.16 12.27 -10.86
C THR A 5 15.45 12.65 -9.40
N LYS A 6 15.01 13.82 -8.94
CA LYS A 6 15.09 14.21 -7.52
C LYS A 6 14.33 13.25 -6.62
N SER A 7 13.13 12.86 -7.04
CA SER A 7 12.28 12.00 -6.25
C SER A 7 12.75 10.55 -6.20
N LEU A 8 13.26 10.04 -7.32
CA LEU A 8 13.93 8.74 -7.32
C LEU A 8 15.17 8.77 -6.40
N CYS A 9 15.91 9.88 -6.36
CA CYS A 9 16.98 10.06 -5.37
C CYS A 9 16.42 10.05 -3.93
N ALA A 10 15.31 10.72 -3.65
CA ALA A 10 14.68 10.71 -2.33
C ALA A 10 14.24 9.30 -1.92
N LEU A 11 13.59 8.55 -2.82
CA LEU A 11 13.19 7.15 -2.59
C LEU A 11 14.38 6.30 -2.17
N THR A 12 15.53 6.44 -2.86
CA THR A 12 16.72 5.66 -2.52
C THR A 12 17.31 5.96 -1.13
N THR A 13 16.79 6.95 -0.39
CA THR A 13 17.16 7.21 1.01
C THR A 13 16.27 6.48 2.02
N GLN A 14 15.15 5.92 1.56
CA GLN A 14 14.19 5.17 2.39
C GLN A 14 14.50 3.67 2.43
N LEU A 15 15.51 3.20 1.70
CA LEU A 15 15.88 1.79 1.63
C LEU A 15 16.91 1.45 2.71
N ASP A 16 16.70 0.34 3.41
CA ASP A 16 17.63 -0.26 4.36
C ASP A 16 18.72 -1.07 3.59
N ASP A 17 19.88 -1.31 4.20
CA ASP A 17 20.99 -2.04 3.55
C ASP A 17 20.61 -3.47 3.11
N ASP A 18 19.65 -4.09 3.80
CA ASP A 18 19.13 -5.44 3.52
C ASP A 18 18.09 -5.48 2.38
N ASP A 19 17.65 -4.31 1.88
CA ASP A 19 16.76 -4.22 0.74
C ASP A 19 17.49 -4.49 -0.57
N ARG A 20 16.74 -4.77 -1.64
CA ARG A 20 17.28 -4.92 -2.99
C ARG A 20 16.69 -3.85 -3.90
N LEU A 21 17.56 -3.18 -4.65
CA LEU A 21 17.17 -2.17 -5.63
C LEU A 21 17.59 -2.59 -7.04
N GLY A 22 16.65 -2.56 -7.97
CA GLY A 22 16.89 -2.63 -9.41
C GLY A 22 16.33 -1.37 -10.07
N VAL A 23 16.93 -0.94 -11.18
CA VAL A 23 16.48 0.23 -11.92
C VAL A 23 16.36 -0.14 -13.39
N VAL A 24 15.15 0.03 -13.92
CA VAL A 24 14.82 -0.10 -15.34
C VAL A 24 14.47 1.28 -15.85
N LEU A 25 15.08 1.67 -16.97
CA LEU A 25 14.69 2.84 -17.75
C LEU A 25 13.88 2.35 -18.93
N TYR A 26 12.84 3.08 -19.31
CA TYR A 26 12.04 2.72 -20.46
C TYR A 26 11.57 3.95 -21.23
N ASP A 27 11.45 3.76 -22.54
CA ASP A 27 10.97 4.71 -23.53
C ASP A 27 10.13 3.98 -24.59
N ASN A 28 10.57 3.92 -25.86
CA ASN A 28 10.09 2.95 -26.83
C ASN A 28 10.56 1.52 -26.55
N THR A 29 11.58 1.36 -25.71
CA THR A 29 12.21 0.11 -25.32
C THR A 29 12.45 0.10 -23.81
N ALA A 30 12.95 -0.99 -23.25
CA ALA A 30 13.36 -1.05 -21.84
C ALA A 30 14.81 -1.47 -21.69
N HIS A 31 15.50 -0.86 -20.75
CA HIS A 31 16.91 -1.08 -20.44
C HIS A 31 17.14 -1.18 -18.93
N VAL A 32 17.82 -2.24 -18.48
CA VAL A 32 18.24 -2.40 -17.09
C VAL A 32 19.44 -1.50 -16.80
N ALA A 33 19.19 -0.34 -16.19
CA ALA A 33 20.26 0.58 -15.76
C ALA A 33 20.99 0.10 -14.50
N LYS A 34 20.31 -0.67 -13.64
CA LYS A 34 20.89 -1.29 -12.45
C LYS A 34 20.26 -2.66 -12.24
N PRO A 35 21.06 -3.75 -12.20
CA PRO A 35 20.53 -5.05 -11.82
C PRO A 35 20.07 -5.05 -10.35
N LEU A 36 19.11 -5.92 -10.04
CA LEU A 36 18.55 -6.05 -8.70
C LEU A 36 19.61 -6.63 -7.74
N ARG A 37 20.11 -5.80 -6.82
CA ARG A 37 21.18 -6.14 -5.87
C ARG A 37 20.92 -5.50 -4.51
N LEU A 38 21.55 -6.04 -3.46
CA LEU A 38 21.49 -5.49 -2.11
C LEU A 38 21.91 -4.01 -2.10
N VAL A 39 21.20 -3.21 -1.33
CA VAL A 39 21.48 -1.79 -1.16
C VAL A 39 22.81 -1.59 -0.45
N GLY A 40 23.11 -2.39 0.60
CA GLY A 40 24.38 -2.34 1.33
C GLY A 40 25.61 -2.65 0.48
N ASP A 41 25.44 -3.41 -0.62
CA ASP A 41 26.52 -3.74 -1.57
C ASP A 41 26.59 -2.76 -2.75
N THR A 42 25.73 -1.74 -2.79
CA THR A 42 25.62 -0.79 -3.89
C THR A 42 26.20 0.57 -3.50
N ASP A 43 27.04 1.15 -4.36
CA ASP A 43 27.40 2.58 -4.23
C ASP A 43 26.19 3.46 -4.57
N MET A 44 25.38 3.76 -3.56
CA MET A 44 24.17 4.56 -3.70
C MET A 44 24.45 6.01 -4.09
N ALA A 45 25.66 6.54 -3.82
CA ALA A 45 26.03 7.88 -4.27
C ALA A 45 26.23 7.90 -5.79
N ALA A 46 26.93 6.92 -6.34
CA ALA A 46 27.09 6.74 -7.78
C ALA A 46 25.75 6.49 -8.48
N ILE A 47 24.86 5.67 -7.89
CA ILE A 47 23.50 5.47 -8.42
C ILE A 47 22.72 6.79 -8.50
N ARG A 48 22.74 7.61 -7.45
CA ARG A 48 22.07 8.93 -7.46
C ARG A 48 22.69 9.89 -8.48
N GLN A 49 24.00 9.81 -8.72
CA GLN A 49 24.65 10.59 -9.78
C GLN A 49 24.14 10.16 -11.17
N HIS A 50 24.06 8.86 -11.44
CA HIS A 50 23.50 8.35 -12.70
C HIS A 50 22.03 8.72 -12.86
N ILE A 51 21.22 8.64 -11.80
CA ILE A 51 19.81 9.06 -11.83
C ILE A 51 19.67 10.52 -12.28
N ARG A 52 20.50 11.42 -11.77
CA ARG A 52 20.49 12.84 -12.16
C ARG A 52 20.91 13.07 -13.61
N ALA A 53 21.62 12.13 -14.22
CA ALA A 53 22.04 12.19 -15.61
C ALA A 53 21.01 11.59 -16.58
N ILE A 54 19.91 11.00 -16.09
CA ILE A 54 18.86 10.43 -16.95
C ILE A 54 18.21 11.54 -17.76
N THR A 55 18.16 11.34 -19.08
CA THR A 55 17.47 12.21 -20.03
C THR A 55 16.26 11.51 -20.61
N ALA A 56 15.19 12.24 -20.89
CA ALA A 56 14.03 11.70 -21.59
C ALA A 56 14.41 11.40 -23.04
N HIS A 57 13.93 10.27 -23.54
CA HIS A 57 14.06 9.87 -24.93
C HIS A 57 12.78 9.17 -25.37
N GLY A 58 12.41 9.27 -26.65
CA GLY A 58 11.37 8.43 -27.23
C GLY A 58 9.95 8.58 -26.64
N GLY A 59 9.22 7.46 -26.64
CA GLY A 59 7.84 7.29 -26.20
C GLY A 59 7.71 6.63 -24.82
N THR A 60 6.58 5.97 -24.57
CA THR A 60 6.22 5.40 -23.25
C THR A 60 5.63 4.00 -23.39
N ASP A 61 6.49 3.00 -23.55
CA ASP A 61 6.15 1.58 -23.57
C ASP A 61 6.24 1.00 -22.16
N MET A 62 5.14 1.16 -21.42
CA MET A 62 5.05 0.69 -20.04
C MET A 62 5.11 -0.84 -19.92
N SER A 63 4.65 -1.56 -20.95
CA SER A 63 4.65 -3.02 -20.96
C SER A 63 6.08 -3.56 -21.07
N ALA A 64 6.88 -3.02 -21.99
CA ALA A 64 8.30 -3.34 -22.09
C ALA A 64 9.06 -3.02 -20.78
N GLY A 65 8.76 -1.87 -20.16
CA GLY A 65 9.31 -1.49 -18.87
C GLY A 65 8.92 -2.47 -17.74
N PHE A 66 7.66 -2.90 -17.71
CA PHE A 66 7.16 -3.87 -16.74
C PHE A 66 7.85 -5.22 -16.88
N ASP A 67 7.92 -5.75 -18.10
CA ASP A 67 8.51 -7.05 -18.38
C ASP A 67 9.99 -7.08 -17.99
N ALA A 68 10.75 -6.04 -18.35
CA ALA A 68 12.13 -5.90 -17.93
C ALA A 68 12.29 -5.87 -16.40
N ALA A 69 11.38 -5.20 -15.69
CA ALA A 69 11.39 -5.16 -14.23
C ALA A 69 11.02 -6.53 -13.62
N ARG A 70 10.04 -7.24 -14.19
CA ARG A 70 9.64 -8.59 -13.77
C ARG A 70 10.79 -9.58 -13.90
N ASN A 71 11.51 -9.53 -15.02
CA ASN A 71 12.67 -10.38 -15.29
C ASN A 71 13.81 -10.19 -14.28
N LEU A 72 13.93 -9.01 -13.66
CA LEU A 72 14.91 -8.80 -12.57
C LEU A 72 14.62 -9.66 -11.34
N PHE A 73 13.35 -9.94 -11.04
CA PHE A 73 12.99 -10.83 -9.94
C PHE A 73 13.21 -12.30 -10.29
N GLU A 74 12.93 -12.69 -11.54
CA GLU A 74 13.18 -14.06 -12.02
C GLU A 74 14.68 -14.41 -11.96
N ALA A 75 15.55 -13.45 -12.28
CA ALA A 75 17.00 -13.60 -12.19
C ALA A 75 17.53 -13.75 -10.76
N LEU A 76 16.68 -13.57 -9.73
CA LEU A 76 17.02 -13.87 -8.34
C LEU A 76 16.50 -15.24 -7.87
N ASP A 77 15.54 -15.82 -8.59
CA ASP A 77 14.90 -17.08 -8.21
C ASP A 77 15.78 -18.26 -8.67
N ASP A 78 16.90 -18.46 -7.97
CA ASP A 78 17.87 -19.54 -8.23
C ASP A 78 17.34 -20.94 -7.81
N GLY A 79 16.02 -21.15 -7.82
CA GLY A 79 15.37 -22.35 -7.25
C GLY A 79 15.43 -22.43 -5.73
N ARG A 80 15.95 -21.39 -5.07
CA ARG A 80 15.90 -21.20 -3.62
C ARG A 80 14.88 -20.10 -3.38
N SER A 81 13.64 -20.51 -3.12
CA SER A 81 12.72 -19.66 -2.38
C SER A 81 13.40 -19.37 -1.04
N ASP A 82 14.22 -18.32 -1.00
CA ASP A 82 14.61 -17.70 0.26
C ASP A 82 13.28 -17.41 0.92
N GLY A 83 12.93 -18.19 1.94
CA GLY A 83 11.69 -18.08 2.72
C GLY A 83 11.55 -16.74 3.42
N SER A 84 12.25 -15.72 2.94
CA SER A 84 12.08 -14.33 3.24
C SER A 84 10.64 -13.91 2.92
N ASP A 85 9.97 -13.44 3.96
CA ASP A 85 8.72 -12.68 3.94
C ASP A 85 8.86 -11.33 3.19
N ARG A 86 9.84 -11.18 2.30
CA ARG A 86 10.10 -9.93 1.58
C ARG A 86 9.02 -9.67 0.55
N GLU A 87 8.60 -8.42 0.50
CA GLU A 87 7.69 -7.95 -0.54
C GLU A 87 8.50 -7.66 -1.80
N ARG A 88 8.03 -8.18 -2.93
CA ARG A 88 8.59 -7.86 -4.25
C ARG A 88 7.66 -6.82 -4.87
N ARG A 89 8.18 -5.67 -5.26
CA ARG A 89 7.36 -4.59 -5.82
C ARG A 89 8.06 -3.86 -6.96
N VAL A 90 7.32 -3.65 -8.04
CA VAL A 90 7.67 -2.75 -9.14
C VAL A 90 7.08 -1.37 -8.82
N VAL A 91 7.90 -0.32 -8.81
CA VAL A 91 7.43 1.06 -8.65
C VAL A 91 7.61 1.78 -9.99
N PHE A 92 6.51 2.07 -10.66
CA PHE A 92 6.50 2.88 -11.87
C PHE A 92 6.57 4.36 -11.51
N MET A 93 7.43 5.09 -12.22
CA MET A 93 7.45 6.55 -12.21
C MET A 93 7.14 7.00 -13.63
N THR A 94 5.91 7.44 -13.87
CA THR A 94 5.39 7.68 -15.22
C THR A 94 4.41 8.84 -15.23
N ASP A 95 4.32 9.58 -16.33
CA ASP A 95 3.20 10.50 -16.57
C ASP A 95 1.89 9.77 -16.93
N ALA A 96 1.85 8.43 -16.87
CA ALA A 96 0.68 7.60 -17.07
C ALA A 96 -0.08 7.87 -18.39
N MET A 97 0.65 8.32 -19.41
CA MET A 97 0.20 8.44 -20.79
C MET A 97 0.94 7.44 -21.66
N PRO A 98 0.46 6.18 -21.76
CA PRO A 98 1.04 5.22 -22.68
C PRO A 98 0.89 5.76 -24.11
N ASN A 99 1.99 5.83 -24.84
CA ASN A 99 1.99 6.26 -26.25
C ASN A 99 1.60 5.12 -27.21
N THR A 100 1.19 3.98 -26.66
CA THR A 100 0.79 2.75 -27.37
C THR A 100 -0.68 2.45 -27.06
N GLY A 101 -1.49 2.23 -28.10
CA GLY A 101 -2.97 2.14 -27.99
C GLY A 101 -3.52 1.02 -27.09
N ARG A 102 -4.85 0.91 -27.00
CA ARG A 102 -5.61 0.04 -26.06
C ARG A 102 -5.09 -1.39 -25.88
N ALA A 103 -4.59 -2.05 -26.93
CA ALA A 103 -4.04 -3.40 -26.81
C ALA A 103 -2.83 -3.48 -25.86
N SER A 104 -2.00 -2.43 -25.83
CA SER A 104 -0.85 -2.32 -24.91
C SER A 104 -1.32 -2.13 -23.47
N THR A 105 -2.36 -1.33 -23.25
CA THR A 105 -3.01 -1.13 -21.93
C THR A 105 -3.48 -2.46 -21.35
N SER A 106 -4.22 -3.26 -22.12
CA SER A 106 -4.72 -4.57 -21.65
C SER A 106 -3.59 -5.56 -21.37
N ALA A 107 -2.53 -5.55 -22.19
CA ALA A 107 -1.35 -6.39 -21.95
C ALA A 107 -0.66 -6.03 -20.63
N LEU A 108 -0.50 -4.73 -20.35
CA LEU A 108 0.06 -4.26 -19.09
C LEU A 108 -0.78 -4.70 -17.88
N VAL A 109 -2.10 -4.52 -17.93
CA VAL A 109 -3.00 -4.90 -16.82
C VAL A 109 -2.92 -6.41 -16.55
N ASN A 110 -2.93 -7.23 -17.59
CA ASN A 110 -2.78 -8.68 -17.45
C ASN A 110 -1.41 -9.05 -16.88
N GLY A 111 -0.32 -8.46 -17.36
CA GLY A 111 1.02 -8.70 -16.84
C GLY A 111 1.13 -8.34 -15.36
N VAL A 112 0.53 -7.22 -14.93
CA VAL A 112 0.49 -6.82 -13.52
C VAL A 112 -0.32 -7.80 -12.68
N ALA A 113 -1.43 -8.33 -13.21
CA ALA A 113 -2.22 -9.34 -12.53
C ALA A 113 -1.49 -10.68 -12.37
N ASP A 114 -0.79 -11.14 -13.42
CA ASP A 114 0.01 -12.35 -13.39
C ASP A 114 1.16 -12.23 -12.38
N ALA A 115 1.90 -11.10 -12.42
CA ALA A 115 2.96 -10.82 -11.46
C ALA A 115 2.44 -10.77 -10.01
N ALA A 116 1.25 -10.20 -9.79
CA ALA A 116 0.63 -10.15 -8.47
C ALA A 116 0.26 -11.55 -7.94
N ALA A 117 -0.12 -12.47 -8.82
CA ALA A 117 -0.34 -13.88 -8.48
C ALA A 117 0.97 -14.56 -8.04
N ASP A 118 2.10 -14.17 -8.63
CA ASP A 118 3.46 -14.59 -8.25
C ASP A 118 4.02 -13.82 -7.03
N GLY A 119 3.23 -12.95 -6.42
CA GLY A 119 3.62 -12.17 -5.23
C GLY A 119 4.52 -10.97 -5.52
N VAL A 120 4.58 -10.52 -6.78
CA VAL A 120 5.21 -9.27 -7.23
C VAL A 120 4.14 -8.21 -7.44
N TYR A 121 4.10 -7.21 -6.58
CA TYR A 121 3.09 -6.15 -6.62
C TYR A 121 3.57 -4.91 -7.37
N THR A 122 2.66 -3.97 -7.66
CA THR A 122 3.00 -2.78 -8.46
C THR A 122 2.46 -1.51 -7.83
N THR A 123 3.27 -0.44 -7.78
CA THR A 123 2.80 0.90 -7.43
C THR A 123 3.06 1.84 -8.60
N PHE A 124 2.03 2.56 -9.03
CA PHE A 124 2.11 3.56 -10.09
C PHE A 124 2.21 4.96 -9.49
N VAL A 125 3.30 5.64 -9.75
CA VAL A 125 3.54 7.03 -9.33
C VAL A 125 3.37 7.92 -10.56
N GLY A 126 2.20 8.54 -10.65
CA GLY A 126 1.80 9.45 -11.71
C GLY A 126 2.52 10.80 -11.61
N MET A 127 3.20 11.21 -12.67
CA MET A 127 3.96 12.44 -12.77
C MET A 127 3.29 13.43 -13.74
N GLY A 128 2.69 14.50 -13.23
CA GLY A 128 2.06 15.52 -14.06
C GLY A 128 0.54 15.56 -13.93
N LEU A 129 -0.10 16.28 -14.86
CA LEU A 129 -1.53 16.62 -14.79
C LEU A 129 -2.43 15.70 -15.60
N ASP A 130 -1.86 14.95 -16.55
CA ASP A 130 -2.62 14.13 -17.49
C ASP A 130 -2.48 12.66 -17.11
N ALA A 131 -3.61 11.99 -17.01
CA ALA A 131 -3.72 10.63 -16.51
C ALA A 131 -4.80 9.88 -17.26
N ASN A 132 -4.52 8.67 -17.72
CA ASN A 132 -5.58 7.82 -18.24
C ASN A 132 -6.37 7.20 -17.08
N ALA A 133 -7.51 7.82 -16.74
CA ALA A 133 -8.38 7.38 -15.65
C ALA A 133 -8.90 5.95 -15.83
N ASP A 134 -9.18 5.53 -17.07
CA ASP A 134 -9.65 4.17 -17.37
C ASP A 134 -8.53 3.15 -17.05
N LEU A 135 -7.30 3.41 -17.53
CA LEU A 135 -6.14 2.56 -17.22
C LEU A 135 -5.89 2.47 -15.71
N ILE A 136 -5.96 3.59 -14.99
CA ILE A 136 -5.76 3.60 -13.55
C ILE A 136 -6.85 2.80 -12.84
N SER A 137 -8.10 2.93 -13.27
CA SER A 137 -9.21 2.16 -12.72
C SER A 137 -9.01 0.65 -12.93
N GLU A 138 -8.56 0.24 -14.12
CA GLU A 138 -8.26 -1.17 -14.42
C GLU A 138 -7.08 -1.69 -13.58
N LEU A 139 -6.00 -0.92 -13.46
CA LEU A 139 -4.83 -1.29 -12.66
C LEU A 139 -5.16 -1.39 -11.17
N LEU A 140 -5.94 -0.46 -10.62
CA LEU A 140 -6.32 -0.46 -9.20
C LEU A 140 -7.27 -1.60 -8.83
N ALA A 141 -7.93 -2.23 -9.81
CA ALA A 141 -8.68 -3.46 -9.58
C ALA A 141 -7.76 -4.67 -9.33
N VAL A 142 -6.49 -4.60 -9.74
CA VAL A 142 -5.52 -5.67 -9.56
C VAL A 142 -5.02 -5.73 -8.11
N ARG A 143 -4.94 -6.94 -7.56
CA ARG A 143 -4.47 -7.18 -6.20
C ARG A 143 -3.01 -6.74 -6.02
N GLY A 144 -2.72 -6.01 -4.95
CA GLY A 144 -1.41 -5.42 -4.66
C GLY A 144 -1.06 -4.16 -5.44
N ALA A 145 -1.88 -3.78 -6.43
CA ALA A 145 -1.68 -2.54 -7.15
C ALA A 145 -1.99 -1.32 -6.27
N ASN A 146 -1.19 -0.27 -6.42
CA ASN A 146 -1.44 1.03 -5.81
C ASN A 146 -1.18 2.14 -6.82
N HIS A 147 -1.74 3.32 -6.58
CA HIS A 147 -1.54 4.48 -7.43
C HIS A 147 -1.45 5.75 -6.57
N CYS A 148 -0.50 6.65 -6.88
CA CYS A 148 -0.50 8.01 -6.36
C CYS A 148 -0.21 9.03 -7.46
N PHE A 149 -1.00 10.11 -7.49
CA PHE A 149 -0.70 11.29 -8.30
C PHE A 149 0.12 12.28 -7.51
N VAL A 150 1.07 12.91 -8.19
CA VAL A 150 1.85 14.00 -7.62
C VAL A 150 1.88 15.18 -8.57
N HIS A 151 1.49 16.35 -8.07
CA HIS A 151 1.28 17.56 -8.88
C HIS A 151 2.43 18.56 -8.76
N SER A 152 3.38 18.33 -7.85
CA SER A 152 4.54 19.20 -7.65
C SER A 152 5.76 18.40 -7.21
N ALA A 153 6.97 18.92 -7.48
CA ALA A 153 8.22 18.30 -7.02
C ALA A 153 8.27 18.12 -5.50
N THR A 154 7.76 19.10 -4.74
CA THR A 154 7.72 19.05 -3.27
C THR A 154 6.78 17.96 -2.76
N GLU A 155 5.58 17.84 -3.33
CA GLU A 155 4.68 16.74 -3.00
C GLU A 155 5.33 15.40 -3.35
N PHE A 156 6.13 15.35 -4.42
CA PHE A 156 6.79 14.14 -4.88
C PHE A 156 7.85 13.66 -3.91
N GLU A 157 8.72 14.56 -3.48
CA GLU A 157 9.75 14.29 -2.47
C GLU A 157 9.12 13.83 -1.15
N ARG A 158 8.01 14.44 -0.74
CA ARG A 158 7.26 14.04 0.45
C ARG A 158 6.66 12.64 0.31
N ARG A 159 6.02 12.35 -0.84
CA ARG A 159 5.35 11.07 -1.14
C ARG A 159 6.34 9.91 -1.23
N LEU A 160 7.46 10.10 -1.94
CA LEU A 160 8.50 9.09 -2.11
C LEU A 160 9.58 9.10 -1.04
N GLY A 161 9.61 10.10 -0.17
CA GLY A 161 10.45 10.15 1.01
C GLY A 161 9.66 9.74 2.24
N GLU A 162 8.98 10.69 2.86
CA GLU A 162 8.30 10.52 4.16
C GLU A 162 7.15 9.52 4.14
N GLU A 163 6.42 9.41 3.02
CA GLU A 163 5.25 8.53 2.89
C GLU A 163 5.51 7.25 2.09
N PHE A 164 6.77 6.95 1.78
CA PHE A 164 7.12 5.84 0.88
C PHE A 164 6.55 4.51 1.37
N ASP A 165 6.68 4.23 2.66
CA ASP A 165 6.12 3.04 3.32
C ASP A 165 4.62 2.88 3.04
N CYS A 166 3.87 3.98 2.97
CA CYS A 166 2.43 3.95 2.70
C CYS A 166 2.11 3.62 1.25
N LEU A 167 3.02 3.90 0.33
CA LEU A 167 2.85 3.60 -1.10
C LEU A 167 3.18 2.15 -1.43
N VAL A 168 4.06 1.53 -0.65
CA VAL A 168 4.61 0.20 -0.96
C VAL A 168 4.17 -0.91 -0.01
N THR A 169 3.58 -0.60 1.15
CA THR A 169 3.21 -1.62 2.14
C THR A 169 1.70 -1.77 2.25
N PRO A 170 1.08 -2.83 1.68
CA PRO A 170 -0.33 -3.09 1.85
C PRO A 170 -0.66 -3.54 3.28
N LEU A 171 -1.72 -2.99 3.86
CA LEU A 171 -2.24 -3.38 5.19
C LEU A 171 -3.06 -4.68 5.15
N ALA A 172 -3.85 -4.83 4.10
CA ALA A 172 -4.78 -5.93 3.92
C ALA A 172 -5.07 -6.16 2.44
N PHE A 173 -5.33 -7.41 2.08
CA PHE A 173 -5.85 -7.79 0.78
C PHE A 173 -7.27 -8.33 0.92
N ASP A 174 -8.05 -8.16 -0.14
CA ASP A 174 -9.39 -8.72 -0.28
C ASP A 174 -10.25 -8.37 0.95
N LEU A 175 -10.22 -7.09 1.33
CA LEU A 175 -10.96 -6.56 2.47
C LEU A 175 -12.43 -6.46 2.08
N SER A 176 -13.28 -7.22 2.77
CA SER A 176 -14.73 -7.03 2.75
C SER A 176 -15.21 -6.56 4.11
N VAL A 177 -16.12 -5.59 4.11
CA VAL A 177 -16.85 -5.12 5.29
C VAL A 177 -18.33 -5.36 5.07
N ASP A 178 -18.88 -6.26 5.87
CA ASP A 178 -20.30 -6.63 5.86
C ASP A 178 -21.02 -5.93 7.02
N VAL A 179 -22.27 -5.55 6.80
CA VAL A 179 -23.17 -5.00 7.82
C VAL A 179 -24.29 -6.00 8.10
N ASP A 180 -24.24 -6.59 9.29
CA ASP A 180 -25.30 -7.42 9.84
C ASP A 180 -26.34 -6.52 10.51
N ALA A 181 -27.44 -6.31 9.80
CA ALA A 181 -28.52 -5.39 10.14
C ALA A 181 -29.72 -6.16 10.74
N ASN A 182 -29.53 -6.81 11.89
CA ASN A 182 -30.61 -7.54 12.56
C ASN A 182 -31.81 -6.64 12.87
N GLY A 183 -32.90 -6.85 12.12
CA GLY A 183 -34.12 -6.06 12.24
C GLY A 183 -34.12 -4.72 11.50
N TYR A 184 -33.16 -4.53 10.62
CA TYR A 184 -33.09 -3.42 9.67
C TYR A 184 -32.85 -3.96 8.27
N GLU A 185 -33.32 -3.24 7.27
CA GLU A 185 -32.94 -3.45 5.88
C GLU A 185 -31.90 -2.38 5.53
N VAL A 186 -30.75 -2.79 4.98
CA VAL A 186 -29.76 -1.85 4.46
C VAL A 186 -30.33 -1.25 3.19
N ALA A 187 -30.66 0.04 3.23
CA ALA A 187 -31.31 0.70 2.11
C ALA A 187 -30.29 1.30 1.14
N GLU A 188 -29.25 1.93 1.67
CA GLU A 188 -28.27 2.67 0.88
C GLU A 188 -26.90 2.65 1.55
N VAL A 189 -25.83 2.65 0.75
CA VAL A 189 -24.45 2.78 1.23
C VAL A 189 -23.75 3.88 0.43
N TYR A 190 -23.14 4.85 1.12
CA TYR A 190 -22.40 5.95 0.51
C TYR A 190 -20.92 5.89 0.87
N GLY A 191 -20.07 6.39 -0.04
CA GLY A 191 -18.62 6.41 0.15
C GLY A 191 -17.92 5.10 -0.22
N SER A 192 -18.66 4.14 -0.78
CA SER A 192 -18.16 2.84 -1.21
C SER A 192 -18.79 2.45 -2.55
N PRO A 193 -18.09 2.65 -3.68
CA PRO A 193 -18.62 2.31 -5.00
C PRO A 193 -18.80 0.79 -5.20
N SER A 194 -18.18 -0.03 -4.35
CA SER A 194 -18.27 -1.48 -4.36
C SER A 194 -19.36 -2.05 -3.43
N ALA A 195 -20.15 -1.19 -2.77
CA ALA A 195 -21.19 -1.64 -1.86
C ALA A 195 -22.29 -2.42 -2.59
N ARG A 196 -22.77 -3.48 -1.95
CA ARG A 196 -23.94 -4.28 -2.37
C ARG A 196 -24.93 -4.32 -1.20
N PRO A 197 -25.88 -3.36 -1.15
CA PRO A 197 -26.86 -3.29 -0.06
C PRO A 197 -27.68 -4.57 0.10
N ASP A 198 -28.00 -5.25 -1.01
CA ASP A 198 -28.87 -6.43 -1.07
C ASP A 198 -28.31 -7.63 -0.29
N ASP A 199 -26.99 -7.80 -0.26
CA ASP A 199 -26.30 -8.88 0.47
C ASP A 199 -25.63 -8.39 1.78
N GLY A 200 -25.81 -7.10 2.11
CA GLY A 200 -25.24 -6.47 3.31
C GLY A 200 -23.78 -6.05 3.19
N THR A 201 -23.16 -6.16 2.01
CA THR A 201 -21.77 -5.74 1.80
C THR A 201 -21.66 -4.21 1.75
N ALA A 202 -20.99 -3.60 2.71
CA ALA A 202 -20.77 -2.15 2.76
C ALA A 202 -19.50 -1.71 2.04
N LEU A 203 -18.49 -2.56 1.93
CA LEU A 203 -17.22 -2.25 1.26
C LEU A 203 -16.54 -3.51 0.76
N GLU A 204 -16.08 -3.48 -0.49
CA GLU A 204 -15.04 -4.39 -0.97
C GLU A 204 -13.85 -3.57 -1.48
N VAL A 205 -12.65 -3.89 -0.99
CA VAL A 205 -11.38 -3.30 -1.44
C VAL A 205 -10.38 -4.42 -1.69
N THR A 206 -9.89 -4.53 -2.92
CA THR A 206 -8.90 -5.55 -3.30
C THR A 206 -7.60 -5.39 -2.53
N THR A 207 -7.13 -4.16 -2.34
CA THR A 207 -5.90 -3.86 -1.58
C THR A 207 -6.07 -2.59 -0.77
N LEU A 208 -5.89 -2.67 0.54
CA LEU A 208 -5.91 -1.51 1.44
C LEU A 208 -4.48 -1.10 1.78
N PHE A 209 -4.13 0.15 1.50
CA PHE A 209 -2.87 0.77 1.91
C PHE A 209 -3.08 1.67 3.14
N PRO A 210 -2.04 1.89 3.97
CA PRO A 210 -2.15 2.82 5.08
C PRO A 210 -2.18 4.26 4.55
N SER A 211 -2.79 5.13 5.32
CA SER A 211 -2.73 6.57 5.07
C SER A 211 -1.67 7.22 5.96
N PRO A 212 -0.99 8.27 5.48
CA PRO A 212 -0.09 9.09 6.28
C PRO A 212 -0.78 9.58 7.56
N THR A 213 0.03 9.74 8.62
CA THR A 213 -0.44 10.20 9.92
C THR A 213 0.16 11.58 10.20
N GLU A 214 -0.68 12.57 10.43
CA GLU A 214 -0.29 13.93 10.84
C GLU A 214 -0.72 14.13 12.29
N ASP A 215 0.17 14.62 13.16
CA ASP A 215 -0.12 14.88 14.58
C ASP A 215 -0.68 13.67 15.37
N GLY A 216 -0.33 12.45 14.94
CA GLY A 216 -0.83 11.21 15.55
C GLY A 216 -2.22 10.78 15.08
N GLU A 217 -2.81 11.51 14.13
CA GLU A 217 -4.10 11.19 13.51
C GLU A 217 -3.92 10.71 12.06
N SER A 218 -4.46 9.54 11.75
CA SER A 218 -4.54 9.04 10.38
C SER A 218 -5.88 9.44 9.77
N ARG A 219 -5.86 10.07 8.59
CA ARG A 219 -7.09 10.35 7.85
C ARG A 219 -7.63 9.05 7.26
N GLY A 220 -8.87 8.70 7.57
CA GLY A 220 -9.54 7.49 7.07
C GLY A 220 -10.73 7.84 6.17
N GLY A 221 -11.14 6.88 5.35
CA GLY A 221 -12.40 6.97 4.59
C GLY A 221 -13.62 6.86 5.50
N VAL A 222 -14.74 7.46 5.08
CA VAL A 222 -16.03 7.37 5.77
C VAL A 222 -17.02 6.63 4.88
N ILE A 223 -17.68 5.61 5.45
CA ILE A 223 -18.79 4.89 4.81
C ILE A 223 -20.05 5.15 5.61
N LEU A 224 -21.10 5.59 4.93
CA LEU A 224 -22.41 5.86 5.55
C LEU A 224 -23.39 4.79 5.11
N VAL A 225 -24.07 4.17 6.06
CA VAL A 225 -25.04 3.09 5.80
C VAL A 225 -26.42 3.57 6.23
N GLY A 226 -27.29 3.80 5.26
CA GLY A 226 -28.70 4.11 5.46
C GLY A 226 -29.50 2.83 5.70
N SER A 227 -30.41 2.83 6.67
CA SER A 227 -31.24 1.66 6.99
C SER A 227 -32.71 2.02 7.16
N LYS A 228 -33.58 1.05 6.84
CA LYS A 228 -35.03 1.12 7.07
C LYS A 228 -35.44 0.05 8.09
N ARG A 229 -36.47 0.32 8.89
CA ARG A 229 -37.04 -0.66 9.82
C ARG A 229 -38.22 -1.38 9.18
N PRO A 230 -38.14 -2.70 8.93
CA PRO A 230 -39.29 -3.46 8.49
C PRO A 230 -40.21 -3.79 9.68
N THR A 231 -41.10 -2.86 10.06
CA THR A 231 -42.25 -3.09 10.98
C THR A 231 -41.91 -3.66 12.39
N PRO A 232 -42.84 -3.72 13.38
CA PRO A 232 -42.43 -3.88 14.77
C PRO A 232 -42.10 -5.33 15.11
N ILE A 233 -40.81 -5.65 15.12
CA ILE A 233 -40.22 -6.85 15.70
C ILE A 233 -40.02 -6.67 17.22
N TRP A 234 -40.25 -7.73 17.98
CA TRP A 234 -40.08 -7.77 19.44
C TRP A 234 -38.60 -7.69 19.88
N THR A 235 -37.67 -7.96 18.97
CA THR A 235 -36.23 -7.94 19.23
C THR A 235 -35.68 -6.52 19.07
N PRO A 236 -34.86 -6.02 20.01
CA PRO A 236 -34.17 -4.75 19.84
C PRO A 236 -33.34 -4.77 18.56
N PRO A 237 -33.54 -3.84 17.63
CA PRO A 237 -32.78 -3.83 16.38
C PRO A 237 -31.28 -3.62 16.66
N GLN A 238 -30.42 -4.36 15.98
CA GLN A 238 -28.96 -4.25 16.12
C GLN A 238 -28.32 -4.07 14.74
N MET A 239 -27.22 -3.32 14.69
CA MET A 239 -26.41 -3.16 13.48
C MET A 239 -24.95 -3.43 13.86
N LEU A 240 -24.32 -4.38 13.19
CA LEU A 240 -22.95 -4.83 13.46
C LEU A 240 -22.15 -4.82 12.17
N ALA A 241 -21.00 -4.15 12.17
CA ALA A 241 -20.04 -4.27 11.07
C ALA A 241 -19.06 -5.42 11.36
N ARG A 242 -18.80 -6.25 10.35
CA ARG A 242 -17.80 -7.33 10.39
C ARG A 242 -16.85 -7.12 9.23
N SER A 243 -15.54 -7.21 9.49
CA SER A 243 -14.54 -7.14 8.43
C SER A 243 -13.81 -8.47 8.28
N ARG A 244 -13.61 -8.89 7.03
CA ARG A 244 -12.81 -10.04 6.64
C ARG A 244 -11.70 -9.56 5.72
N SER A 245 -10.50 -10.08 5.91
CA SER A 245 -9.38 -9.78 5.01
C SER A 245 -8.42 -10.96 4.95
N ARG A 246 -7.68 -11.07 3.86
CA ARG A 246 -6.50 -11.95 3.78
C ARG A 246 -5.26 -11.15 4.12
N ARG A 247 -4.54 -11.57 5.17
CA ARG A 247 -3.12 -11.22 5.35
C ARG A 247 -2.27 -12.22 4.59
N ARG A 248 -1.02 -11.84 4.26
CA ARG A 248 0.00 -12.78 3.78
C ARG A 248 -0.03 -14.04 4.67
N GLY A 249 -0.43 -15.18 4.10
CA GLY A 249 -0.46 -16.49 4.78
C GLY A 249 -1.53 -16.72 5.84
N SER A 250 -2.48 -15.82 6.12
CA SER A 250 -3.56 -16.08 7.10
C SER A 250 -4.86 -15.30 6.83
N SER A 251 -6.01 -15.95 7.02
CA SER A 251 -7.31 -15.29 7.06
C SER A 251 -7.53 -14.65 8.44
N GLY A 252 -7.84 -13.36 8.46
CA GLY A 252 -8.15 -12.63 9.69
C GLY A 252 -9.61 -12.19 9.69
N THR A 253 -10.36 -12.53 10.74
CA THR A 253 -11.70 -11.97 11.00
C THR A 253 -11.57 -11.03 12.19
N ALA A 254 -11.88 -9.75 12.02
CA ALA A 254 -12.01 -8.83 13.15
C ALA A 254 -13.45 -8.88 13.67
N HIS A 255 -13.61 -8.80 15.00
CA HIS A 255 -14.90 -8.86 15.69
C HIS A 255 -15.30 -7.49 16.27
N PRO A 256 -16.60 -7.26 16.51
CA PRO A 256 -17.29 -6.00 16.22
C PRO A 256 -16.87 -4.83 17.11
N THR A 257 -16.87 -3.63 16.51
CA THR A 257 -17.00 -2.38 17.25
C THR A 257 -18.41 -2.27 17.83
N ARG A 258 -18.52 -1.95 19.13
CA ARG A 258 -19.78 -1.86 19.88
C ARG A 258 -20.81 -0.96 19.15
N PRO A 259 -22.11 -1.34 19.14
CA PRO A 259 -23.16 -0.43 18.69
C PRO A 259 -23.19 0.80 19.61
N GLN A 260 -23.01 1.99 19.06
CA GLN A 260 -23.24 3.22 19.81
C GLN A 260 -24.75 3.52 19.90
N PRO A 261 -25.25 3.99 21.05
CA PRO A 261 -26.64 4.37 21.18
C PRO A 261 -26.91 5.70 20.45
N ARG A 262 -28.03 5.71 19.71
CA ARG A 262 -28.77 6.83 19.12
C ARG A 262 -28.07 8.20 19.06
N LEU A 263 -27.77 8.65 17.85
CA LEU A 263 -27.51 10.06 17.55
C LEU A 263 -28.86 10.77 17.29
N GLY A 264 -29.16 11.79 18.10
CA GLY A 264 -29.99 12.92 17.67
C GLY A 264 -29.26 13.72 16.60
N ARG A 265 -29.91 14.75 16.02
CA ARG A 265 -29.44 15.55 14.86
C ARG A 265 -28.12 16.33 15.07
N GLU A 266 -27.03 15.70 15.48
CA GLU A 266 -25.70 16.31 15.54
C GLU A 266 -24.65 15.24 15.20
N TRP A 267 -23.93 15.46 14.11
CA TRP A 267 -23.06 14.48 13.47
C TRP A 267 -21.72 14.34 14.18
N ARG A 268 -21.38 13.13 14.65
CA ARG A 268 -19.99 12.61 14.68
C ARG A 268 -20.01 11.09 14.51
N ALA A 269 -19.29 10.58 13.50
CA ALA A 269 -18.94 9.17 13.35
C ALA A 269 -17.43 9.07 13.16
N THR A 270 -16.75 8.28 14.00
CA THR A 270 -15.33 7.97 13.88
C THR A 270 -15.19 6.45 13.95
N THR A 271 -14.80 5.84 12.83
CA THR A 271 -14.36 4.45 12.81
C THR A 271 -12.83 4.46 12.84
N THR A 272 -12.23 4.32 14.02
CA THR A 272 -10.79 4.11 14.14
C THR A 272 -10.51 2.62 14.14
N THR A 273 -10.15 2.06 12.99
CA THR A 273 -9.49 0.75 12.96
C THR A 273 -8.06 0.95 13.44
N ARG A 274 -7.82 0.76 14.74
CA ARG A 274 -6.48 0.89 15.32
C ARG A 274 -5.65 -0.32 14.93
N CYS A 275 -4.91 -0.23 13.83
CA CYS A 275 -3.89 -1.22 13.49
C CYS A 275 -2.67 -0.98 14.39
N VAL A 276 -2.47 -1.83 15.40
CA VAL A 276 -1.34 -1.71 16.32
C VAL A 276 -0.06 -2.09 15.58
N ARG A 277 0.78 -1.09 15.27
CA ARG A 277 2.18 -1.29 14.85
C ARG A 277 2.94 -1.88 16.04
N ARG A 278 3.61 -3.02 15.88
CA ARG A 278 4.78 -3.30 16.71
C ARG A 278 5.84 -2.31 16.26
N SER A 279 6.15 -1.32 17.08
CA SER A 279 7.32 -0.47 16.86
C SER A 279 8.55 -1.37 16.74
N ARG A 280 9.38 -1.13 15.72
CA ARG A 280 10.73 -1.70 15.65
C ARG A 280 11.47 -1.16 16.88
N SER A 281 11.63 -2.00 17.91
CA SER A 281 12.50 -1.68 19.03
C SER A 281 13.92 -1.65 18.49
N VAL A 282 14.52 -0.47 18.46
CA VAL A 282 15.96 -0.31 18.26
C VAL A 282 16.65 -1.13 19.35
N GLY A 283 17.27 -2.24 18.93
CA GLY A 283 18.02 -3.10 19.82
C GLY A 283 19.21 -2.32 20.36
N THR A 284 19.16 -1.98 21.64
CA THR A 284 20.34 -1.52 22.37
C THR A 284 21.28 -2.71 22.55
N PRO A 285 22.57 -2.63 22.23
CA PRO A 285 23.48 -3.76 22.36
C PRO A 285 23.63 -4.13 23.83
N ARG A 286 23.34 -5.39 24.16
CA ARG A 286 23.66 -6.01 25.45
C ARG A 286 25.16 -6.04 25.61
N ASN A 287 25.71 -5.15 26.42
CA ASN A 287 27.08 -5.28 26.91
C ASN A 287 27.07 -6.16 28.16
N SER A 288 27.82 -7.26 28.07
CA SER A 288 28.03 -8.21 29.17
C SER A 288 29.14 -7.68 30.07
N ALA A 289 28.83 -7.50 31.36
CA ALA A 289 29.84 -7.38 32.41
C ALA A 289 29.27 -7.90 33.74
N SER A 290 29.93 -8.95 34.22
CA SER A 290 30.10 -9.44 35.59
C SER A 290 29.56 -8.58 36.75
N GLY A 291 28.94 -9.25 37.74
CA GLY A 291 28.29 -8.68 38.95
C GLY A 291 29.19 -7.86 39.92
N PRO A 292 28.71 -7.53 41.15
CA PRO A 292 28.44 -8.58 42.15
C PRO A 292 27.29 -8.31 43.15
N SER A 293 26.95 -9.39 43.88
CA SER A 293 26.58 -9.48 45.31
C SER A 293 25.41 -8.66 45.89
N ALA A 294 24.46 -9.39 46.47
CA ALA A 294 23.56 -8.94 47.51
C ALA A 294 24.31 -8.43 48.75
N PHE A 295 23.87 -7.30 49.32
CA PHE A 295 24.19 -6.94 50.69
C PHE A 295 23.00 -6.21 51.33
N ALA A 296 22.48 -6.79 52.40
CA ALA A 296 21.42 -6.22 53.24
C ALA A 296 22.00 -5.14 54.17
N ARG A 297 21.27 -4.04 54.39
CA ARG A 297 21.36 -3.27 55.64
C ARG A 297 20.05 -2.57 55.98
N ARG A 298 19.47 -3.05 57.08
CA ARG A 298 18.44 -2.40 57.91
C ARG A 298 19.12 -1.25 58.68
N ARG A 299 18.54 -0.05 58.71
CA ARG A 299 18.67 0.85 59.86
C ARG A 299 17.37 1.61 60.09
N GLN A 300 16.83 1.39 61.29
CA GLN A 300 15.80 2.20 61.94
C GLN A 300 16.35 3.59 62.24
N ARG A 301 15.55 4.62 62.00
CA ARG A 301 14.86 5.37 63.06
C ARG A 301 13.52 5.85 62.51
#